data_AF-N8RAL2-F1
#
_entry.id   AF-N8RAL2-F1
#
_cell.length_a   1.000
_cell.length_b   1.000
_cell.length_c   1.000
_cell.angle_alpha   90.00
_cell.angle_beta   90.00
_cell.angle_gamma   90.00
#
_symmetry.space_group_name_H-M   'P 1'
#
loop_
_entity.id
_entity.type
_entity.pdbx_description
1 polymer ?
#
loop_
_entity_poly.entity_id
_entity_poly.type
_entity_poly.pdbx_seq_one_letter_code
_entity_poly.pdbx_strand_id
1 'polypeptide(L)'
;EDKRKAEADKKAAEDKRKAEADKKAAEDKRKAEADKKAAEDKRKAEADKKAAEDKRKAEADKKAADEKRKAEEDAKKKADAEKARELLENGDKNWMVQVALAANQANADAVVSKLRAKGYKVTTSPTSKGIRIMVGPSKDRETADAARKKIAADESLNMKSAWVIDWVPLEQR
;
A
#
# COMPACT_ATOMS: atom_id res chain seq x y z
N GLU A 1 68.02 -86.45 -6.34
CA GLU A 1 67.11 -85.71 -5.43
C GLU A 1 67.11 -84.19 -5.59
N ASP A 2 67.95 -83.60 -6.45
CA ASP A 2 68.13 -82.14 -6.49
C ASP A 2 67.04 -81.35 -7.27
N LYS A 3 66.43 -81.97 -8.30
CA LYS A 3 65.43 -81.32 -9.17
C LYS A 3 64.07 -81.05 -8.49
N ARG A 4 63.71 -81.83 -7.45
CA ARG A 4 62.44 -81.67 -6.71
C ARG A 4 62.48 -80.53 -5.68
N LYS A 5 63.65 -80.12 -5.18
CA LYS A 5 63.78 -78.98 -4.25
C LYS A 5 63.64 -77.64 -4.97
N ALA A 6 64.17 -77.50 -6.19
CA ALA A 6 64.06 -76.27 -6.98
C ALA A 6 62.62 -75.96 -7.43
N GLU A 7 61.81 -76.98 -7.76
CA GLU A 7 60.40 -76.79 -8.10
C GLU A 7 59.54 -76.41 -6.88
N ALA A 8 59.86 -76.96 -5.70
CA ALA A 8 59.15 -76.63 -4.46
C ALA A 8 59.40 -75.17 -4.03
N ASP A 9 60.64 -74.68 -4.15
CA ASP A 9 61.00 -73.30 -3.81
C ASP A 9 60.36 -72.28 -4.77
N LYS A 10 60.34 -72.60 -6.08
CA LYS A 10 59.70 -71.74 -7.08
C LYS A 10 58.19 -71.64 -6.88
N LYS A 11 57.52 -72.75 -6.50
CA LYS A 11 56.08 -72.76 -6.21
C LYS A 11 55.74 -71.98 -4.94
N ALA A 12 56.58 -72.04 -3.91
CA ALA A 12 56.41 -71.24 -2.70
C ALA A 12 56.60 -69.73 -2.95
N ALA A 13 57.55 -69.34 -3.82
CA ALA A 13 57.74 -67.96 -4.21
C ALA A 13 56.56 -67.40 -5.05
N GLU A 14 55.98 -68.21 -5.93
CA GLU A 14 54.81 -67.83 -6.72
C GLU A 14 53.55 -67.67 -5.86
N ASP A 15 53.32 -68.59 -4.91
CA ASP A 15 52.19 -68.52 -3.97
C ASP A 15 52.28 -67.26 -3.09
N LYS A 16 53.48 -66.91 -2.62
CA LYS A 16 53.72 -65.70 -1.82
C LYS A 16 53.48 -64.42 -2.62
N ARG A 17 53.87 -64.39 -3.90
CA ARG A 17 53.56 -63.26 -4.80
C ARG A 17 52.07 -63.13 -5.09
N LYS A 18 51.35 -64.25 -5.20
CA LYS A 18 49.90 -64.24 -5.42
C LYS A 18 49.15 -63.74 -4.18
N ALA A 19 49.60 -64.13 -2.98
CA ALA A 19 49.04 -63.66 -1.72
C ALA A 19 49.27 -62.15 -1.48
N GLU A 20 50.44 -61.62 -1.82
CA GLU A 20 50.68 -60.16 -1.75
C GLU A 20 49.86 -59.38 -2.78
N ALA A 21 49.71 -59.90 -4.00
CA ALA A 21 48.88 -59.26 -5.02
C ALA A 21 47.39 -59.21 -4.61
N ASP A 22 46.87 -60.28 -4.03
CA ASP A 22 45.48 -60.34 -3.54
C ASP A 22 45.25 -59.36 -2.37
N LYS A 23 46.20 -59.28 -1.43
CA LYS A 23 46.13 -58.35 -0.30
C LYS A 23 46.14 -56.88 -0.75
N LYS A 24 46.96 -56.53 -1.76
CA LYS A 24 47.02 -55.17 -2.32
C LYS A 24 45.73 -54.81 -3.08
N ALA A 25 45.15 -55.76 -3.82
CA ALA A 25 43.88 -55.55 -4.50
C ALA A 25 42.69 -55.39 -3.52
N ALA A 26 42.71 -56.11 -2.40
CA ALA A 26 41.70 -55.96 -1.34
C ALA A 26 41.80 -54.61 -0.62
N GLU A 27 43.01 -54.10 -0.39
CA GLU A 27 43.23 -52.80 0.25
C GLU A 27 42.82 -51.63 -0.68
N ASP A 28 43.12 -51.72 -1.97
CA ASP A 28 42.71 -50.73 -2.97
C ASP A 28 41.18 -50.65 -3.11
N LYS A 29 40.49 -51.81 -3.15
CA LYS A 29 39.02 -51.86 -3.13
C LYS A 29 38.42 -51.22 -1.87
N ARG A 30 39.01 -51.45 -0.69
CA ARG A 30 38.54 -50.84 0.57
C ARG A 30 38.73 -49.32 0.58
N LYS A 31 39.82 -48.80 0.02
CA LYS A 31 40.01 -47.34 -0.12
C LYS A 31 39.02 -46.72 -1.10
N ALA A 32 38.75 -47.38 -2.22
CA ALA A 32 37.77 -46.90 -3.21
C ALA A 32 36.34 -46.87 -2.65
N GLU A 33 35.92 -47.89 -1.87
CA GLU A 33 34.61 -47.88 -1.20
C GLU A 33 34.52 -46.80 -0.11
N ALA A 34 35.57 -46.60 0.67
CA ALA A 34 35.60 -45.57 1.71
C ALA A 34 35.50 -44.15 1.12
N ASP A 35 36.21 -43.88 0.02
CA ASP A 35 36.15 -42.58 -0.68
C ASP A 35 34.77 -42.32 -1.29
N LYS A 36 34.16 -43.35 -1.91
CA LYS A 36 32.80 -43.25 -2.48
C LYS A 36 31.75 -42.96 -1.40
N LYS A 37 31.86 -43.59 -0.22
CA LYS A 37 30.92 -43.36 0.90
C LYS A 37 31.08 -41.95 1.50
N ALA A 38 32.31 -41.44 1.61
CA ALA A 38 32.56 -40.08 2.08
C ALA A 38 32.05 -39.00 1.10
N ALA A 39 32.15 -39.26 -0.21
CA ALA A 39 31.61 -38.36 -1.24
C ALA A 39 30.08 -38.33 -1.24
N GLU A 40 29.42 -39.47 -1.02
CA GLU A 40 27.95 -39.55 -0.95
C GLU A 40 27.39 -38.86 0.30
N ASP A 41 28.06 -39.01 1.45
CA ASP A 41 27.67 -38.35 2.71
C ASP A 41 27.78 -36.81 2.61
N LYS A 42 28.87 -36.29 2.01
CA LYS A 42 29.00 -34.85 1.73
C LYS A 42 27.92 -34.32 0.80
N ARG A 43 27.52 -35.08 -0.24
CA ARG A 43 26.45 -34.68 -1.16
C ARG A 43 25.08 -34.63 -0.48
N LYS A 44 24.79 -35.56 0.44
CA LYS A 44 23.54 -35.51 1.23
C LYS A 44 23.50 -34.32 2.17
N ALA A 45 24.62 -34.00 2.83
CA ALA A 45 24.70 -32.86 3.75
C ALA A 45 24.54 -31.50 3.03
N GLU A 46 25.10 -31.34 1.83
CA GLU A 46 24.88 -30.11 1.03
C GLU A 46 23.47 -30.00 0.48
N ALA A 47 22.87 -31.12 0.04
CA ALA A 47 21.49 -31.12 -0.45
C ALA A 47 20.48 -30.76 0.64
N ASP A 48 20.67 -31.26 1.87
CA ASP A 48 19.81 -30.95 3.02
C ASP A 48 19.90 -29.48 3.44
N LYS A 49 21.13 -28.90 3.47
CA LYS A 49 21.33 -27.47 3.73
C LYS A 49 20.63 -26.58 2.70
N LYS A 50 20.73 -26.92 1.41
CA LYS A 50 20.13 -26.12 0.33
C LYS A 50 18.60 -26.16 0.37
N ALA A 51 18.00 -27.30 0.73
CA ALA A 51 16.56 -27.43 0.89
C ALA A 51 16.02 -26.66 2.12
N ALA A 52 16.81 -26.61 3.21
CA ALA A 52 16.44 -25.84 4.40
C ALA A 52 16.52 -24.31 4.17
N GLU A 53 17.49 -23.84 3.38
CA GLU A 53 17.64 -22.42 3.07
C GLU A 53 16.53 -21.91 2.11
N ASP A 54 16.16 -22.73 1.12
CA ASP A 54 15.08 -22.40 0.17
C ASP A 54 13.70 -22.29 0.86
N LYS A 55 13.39 -23.21 1.79
CA LYS A 55 12.17 -23.12 2.61
C LYS A 55 12.13 -21.86 3.48
N ARG A 56 13.26 -21.42 4.04
CA ARG A 56 13.32 -20.20 4.87
C ARG A 56 13.12 -18.93 4.04
N LYS A 57 13.60 -18.88 2.80
CA LYS A 57 13.34 -17.74 1.90
C LYS A 57 11.88 -17.65 1.47
N ALA A 58 11.24 -18.78 1.16
CA ALA A 58 9.83 -18.79 0.76
C ALA A 58 8.88 -18.37 1.90
N GLU A 59 9.19 -18.72 3.15
CA GLU A 59 8.36 -18.34 4.31
C GLU A 59 8.51 -16.85 4.68
N ALA A 60 9.72 -16.29 4.51
CA ALA A 60 9.99 -14.88 4.76
C ALA A 60 9.31 -13.95 3.73
N ASP A 61 9.31 -14.35 2.45
CA ASP A 61 8.66 -13.57 1.38
C ASP A 61 7.12 -13.52 1.54
N LYS A 62 6.52 -14.63 1.98
CA LYS A 62 5.08 -14.72 2.22
C LYS A 62 4.60 -13.87 3.40
N LYS A 63 5.41 -13.74 4.47
CA LYS A 63 5.10 -12.84 5.60
C LYS A 63 5.20 -11.36 5.21
N ALA A 64 6.20 -10.99 4.42
CA ALA A 64 6.38 -9.60 3.97
C ALA A 64 5.23 -9.13 3.06
N ALA A 65 4.68 -10.02 2.23
CA ALA A 65 3.53 -9.71 1.38
C ALA A 65 2.21 -9.54 2.15
N ASP A 66 1.98 -10.33 3.20
CA ASP A 66 0.77 -10.23 4.03
C ASP A 66 0.76 -8.95 4.89
N GLU A 67 1.91 -8.57 5.45
CA GLU A 67 2.05 -7.35 6.24
C GLU A 67 1.84 -6.08 5.40
N LYS A 68 2.36 -6.04 4.16
CA LYS A 68 2.09 -4.94 3.24
C LYS A 68 0.61 -4.82 2.86
N ARG A 69 -0.09 -5.94 2.62
CA ARG A 69 -1.52 -5.92 2.30
C ARG A 69 -2.37 -5.44 3.48
N LYS A 70 -2.04 -5.85 4.71
CA LYS A 70 -2.72 -5.34 5.90
C LYS A 70 -2.49 -3.85 6.14
N ALA A 71 -1.26 -3.36 5.92
CA ALA A 71 -0.96 -1.94 6.06
C ALA A 71 -1.68 -1.08 5.01
N GLU A 72 -1.76 -1.57 3.77
CA GLU A 72 -2.44 -0.86 2.69
C GLU A 72 -3.97 -0.87 2.85
N GLU A 73 -4.55 -1.97 3.34
CA GLU A 73 -5.98 -2.06 3.66
C GLU A 73 -6.35 -1.18 4.86
N ASP A 74 -5.54 -1.15 5.93
CA ASP A 74 -5.78 -0.29 7.11
C ASP A 74 -5.65 1.20 6.76
N ALA A 75 -4.66 1.55 5.92
CA ALA A 75 -4.51 2.92 5.42
C ALA A 75 -5.69 3.33 4.53
N LYS A 76 -6.19 2.44 3.66
CA LYS A 76 -7.35 2.71 2.81
C LYS A 76 -8.64 2.82 3.64
N LYS A 77 -8.79 2.00 4.68
CA LYS A 77 -9.94 2.03 5.59
C LYS A 77 -9.92 3.25 6.51
N LYS A 78 -8.75 3.71 6.94
CA LYS A 78 -8.58 5.00 7.63
C LYS A 78 -8.86 6.17 6.70
N ALA A 79 -8.36 6.17 5.47
CA ALA A 79 -8.63 7.24 4.51
C ALA A 79 -10.12 7.30 4.12
N ASP A 80 -10.77 6.15 3.95
CA ASP A 80 -12.20 6.07 3.67
C ASP A 80 -13.04 6.48 4.89
N ALA A 81 -12.66 6.06 6.10
CA ALA A 81 -13.31 6.50 7.33
C ALA A 81 -13.07 7.98 7.65
N GLU A 82 -11.91 8.54 7.32
CA GLU A 82 -11.63 9.98 7.47
C GLU A 82 -12.37 10.79 6.42
N LYS A 83 -12.49 10.28 5.19
CA LYS A 83 -13.31 10.90 4.13
C LYS A 83 -14.81 10.79 4.41
N ALA A 84 -15.26 9.67 4.96
CA ALA A 84 -16.63 9.48 5.42
C ALA A 84 -16.93 10.29 6.69
N ARG A 85 -15.95 10.49 7.57
CA ARG A 85 -16.06 11.42 8.72
C ARG A 85 -16.02 12.87 8.26
N GLU A 86 -15.19 13.25 7.31
CA GLU A 86 -15.21 14.59 6.71
C GLU A 86 -16.54 14.84 5.99
N LEU A 87 -17.07 13.84 5.28
CA LEU A 87 -18.39 13.86 4.68
C LEU A 87 -19.56 13.72 5.66
N LEU A 88 -19.34 13.42 6.95
CA LEU A 88 -20.39 13.29 7.98
C LEU A 88 -20.31 14.43 9.01
N GLU A 89 -19.13 14.99 9.22
CA GLU A 89 -18.82 16.14 10.08
C GLU A 89 -19.04 17.46 9.31
N ASN A 90 -18.68 17.47 8.01
CA ASN A 90 -19.05 18.51 7.04
C ASN A 90 -20.14 18.05 6.05
N GLY A 91 -20.74 16.88 6.28
CA GLY A 91 -21.88 16.37 5.51
C GLY A 91 -23.08 17.29 5.57
N ASP A 92 -23.53 17.73 4.40
CA ASP A 92 -24.74 18.51 4.12
C ASP A 92 -24.78 19.97 4.62
N LYS A 93 -23.81 20.44 5.40
CA LYS A 93 -23.76 21.85 5.84
C LYS A 93 -23.20 22.74 4.74
N ASN A 94 -24.06 23.18 3.83
CA ASN A 94 -23.68 24.16 2.82
C ASN A 94 -23.71 25.56 3.44
N TRP A 95 -22.54 26.06 3.83
CA TRP A 95 -22.40 27.42 4.33
C TRP A 95 -22.53 28.39 3.17
N MET A 96 -23.51 29.29 3.23
CA MET A 96 -23.70 30.32 2.22
C MET A 96 -23.67 31.70 2.86
N VAL A 97 -23.25 32.70 2.09
CA VAL A 97 -23.29 34.09 2.56
C VAL A 97 -24.54 34.76 2.01
N GLN A 98 -25.54 35.00 2.85
CA GLN A 98 -26.67 35.82 2.44
C GLN A 98 -26.23 37.28 2.42
N VAL A 99 -26.15 37.88 1.24
CA VAL A 99 -25.65 39.26 1.05
C VAL A 99 -26.75 40.30 1.06
N ALA A 100 -27.96 39.92 0.59
CA ALA A 100 -29.10 40.81 0.50
C ALA A 100 -30.42 40.03 0.39
N LEU A 101 -31.51 40.71 0.74
CA LEU A 101 -32.88 40.30 0.46
C LEU A 101 -33.51 41.36 -0.45
N ALA A 102 -33.70 41.03 -1.73
CA ALA A 102 -34.31 41.93 -2.70
C ALA A 102 -35.83 41.83 -2.68
N ALA A 103 -36.52 42.98 -2.81
CA ALA A 103 -37.97 43.03 -2.86
C ALA A 103 -38.58 42.37 -4.11
N ASN A 104 -37.84 42.34 -5.23
CA ASN A 104 -38.29 41.86 -6.53
C ASN A 104 -37.12 41.25 -7.34
N GLN A 105 -37.46 40.49 -8.40
CA GLN A 105 -36.48 39.75 -9.21
C GLN A 105 -35.48 40.67 -9.92
N ALA A 106 -35.93 41.83 -10.39
CA ALA A 106 -35.04 42.80 -11.05
C ALA A 106 -33.93 43.31 -10.11
N ASN A 107 -34.26 43.65 -8.86
CA ASN A 107 -33.26 44.08 -7.88
C ASN A 107 -32.34 42.92 -7.49
N ALA A 108 -32.88 41.69 -7.42
CA ALA A 108 -32.06 40.51 -7.16
C ALA A 108 -31.05 40.26 -8.27
N ASP A 109 -31.47 40.32 -9.53
CA ASP A 109 -30.62 40.07 -10.69
C ASP A 109 -29.52 41.13 -10.86
N ALA A 110 -29.84 42.40 -10.59
CA ALA A 110 -28.86 43.47 -10.58
C ALA A 110 -27.74 43.21 -9.55
N VAL A 111 -28.11 42.71 -8.36
CA VAL A 111 -27.15 42.35 -7.30
C VAL A 111 -26.35 41.11 -7.67
N VAL A 112 -27.01 40.08 -8.21
CA VAL A 112 -26.38 38.84 -8.69
C VAL A 112 -25.35 39.15 -9.77
N SER A 113 -25.69 40.03 -10.72
CA SER A 113 -24.81 40.43 -11.81
C SER A 113 -23.54 41.13 -11.29
N LYS A 114 -23.66 42.02 -10.31
CA LYS A 114 -22.48 42.67 -9.67
C LYS A 114 -21.58 41.66 -8.98
N LEU A 115 -22.16 40.73 -8.22
CA LEU A 115 -21.40 39.71 -7.50
C LEU A 115 -20.75 38.69 -8.44
N ARG A 116 -21.46 38.26 -9.49
CA ARG A 116 -20.89 37.39 -10.54
C ARG A 116 -19.79 38.09 -11.33
N ALA A 117 -19.93 39.39 -11.60
CA ALA A 117 -18.87 40.19 -12.24
C ALA A 117 -17.59 40.24 -11.38
N LYS A 118 -17.72 40.13 -10.06
CA LYS A 118 -16.58 40.00 -9.12
C LYS A 118 -16.06 38.57 -8.99
N GLY A 119 -16.62 37.61 -9.73
CA GLY A 119 -16.23 36.20 -9.71
C GLY A 119 -16.88 35.37 -8.59
N TYR A 120 -17.85 35.93 -7.86
CA TYR A 120 -18.56 35.17 -6.83
C TYR A 120 -19.62 34.26 -7.44
N LYS A 121 -19.74 33.03 -6.94
CA LYS A 121 -20.86 32.14 -7.26
C LYS A 121 -22.09 32.59 -6.49
N VAL A 122 -23.16 32.98 -7.18
CA VAL A 122 -24.37 33.50 -6.53
C VAL A 122 -25.59 32.66 -6.88
N THR A 123 -26.36 32.32 -5.85
CA THR A 123 -27.61 31.57 -5.90
C THR A 123 -28.72 32.43 -5.30
N THR A 124 -29.80 32.60 -6.05
CA THR A 124 -31.02 33.27 -5.55
C THR A 124 -32.07 32.25 -5.19
N SER A 125 -32.80 32.49 -4.10
CA SER A 125 -33.91 31.64 -3.70
C SER A 125 -35.12 32.53 -3.37
N PRO A 126 -36.32 32.22 -3.90
CA PRO A 126 -37.53 32.97 -3.56
C PRO A 126 -37.95 32.65 -2.13
N THR A 127 -38.37 33.67 -1.39
CA THR A 127 -38.92 33.56 -0.02
C THR A 127 -40.19 34.39 0.08
N SER A 128 -41.01 34.17 1.11
CA SER A 128 -42.26 34.93 1.32
C SER A 128 -42.05 36.44 1.53
N LYS A 129 -40.82 36.87 1.87
CA LYS A 129 -40.47 38.29 2.10
C LYS A 129 -39.70 38.93 0.94
N GLY A 130 -39.50 38.20 -0.15
CA GLY A 130 -38.69 38.63 -1.29
C GLY A 130 -37.68 37.57 -1.73
N ILE A 131 -36.69 37.97 -2.52
CA ILE A 131 -35.68 37.06 -3.08
C ILE A 131 -34.39 37.21 -2.30
N ARG A 132 -33.98 36.14 -1.62
CA ARG A 132 -32.70 36.12 -0.93
C ARG A 132 -31.59 35.81 -1.91
N ILE A 133 -30.53 36.61 -1.86
CA ILE A 133 -29.35 36.45 -2.68
C ILE A 133 -28.25 35.89 -1.79
N MET A 134 -27.70 34.75 -2.19
CA MET A 134 -26.71 34.00 -1.42
C MET A 134 -25.48 33.75 -2.27
N VAL A 135 -24.30 33.85 -1.66
CA VAL A 135 -23.02 33.69 -2.33
C VAL A 135 -22.34 32.41 -1.86
N GLY A 136 -22.18 31.49 -2.80
CA GLY A 136 -21.33 30.31 -2.80
C GLY A 136 -21.76 29.19 -1.84
N PRO A 137 -21.80 27.91 -2.28
CA PRO A 137 -21.71 26.81 -1.35
C PRO A 137 -20.26 26.73 -0.84
N SER A 138 -20.06 27.11 0.42
CA SER A 138 -18.80 26.94 1.13
C SER A 138 -18.88 25.68 1.98
N LYS A 139 -17.79 24.91 1.97
CA LYS A 139 -17.67 23.69 2.80
C LYS A 139 -17.55 24.02 4.29
N ASP A 140 -17.14 25.24 4.62
CA ASP A 140 -16.82 25.68 5.98
C ASP A 140 -17.35 27.09 6.25
N ARG A 141 -17.72 27.34 7.51
CA ARG A 141 -18.16 28.66 7.98
C ARG A 141 -17.10 29.73 7.79
N GLU A 142 -15.83 29.39 7.97
CA GLU A 142 -14.71 30.33 7.84
C GLU A 142 -14.55 30.82 6.39
N THR A 143 -14.62 29.90 5.42
CA THR A 143 -14.59 30.23 3.99
C THR A 143 -15.77 31.13 3.61
N ALA A 144 -16.95 30.87 4.17
CA ALA A 144 -18.11 31.75 4.01
C ALA A 144 -17.90 33.12 4.69
N ASP A 145 -17.33 33.19 5.90
CA ASP A 145 -17.06 34.47 6.57
C ASP A 145 -15.99 35.29 5.84
N ALA A 146 -14.99 34.64 5.24
CA ALA A 146 -14.02 35.30 4.38
C ALA A 146 -14.69 35.91 3.13
N ALA A 147 -15.62 35.18 2.50
CA ALA A 147 -16.40 35.71 1.39
C ALA A 147 -17.30 36.87 1.84
N ARG A 148 -17.96 36.74 2.99
CA ARG A 148 -18.75 37.80 3.63
C ARG A 148 -17.89 39.05 3.88
N LYS A 149 -16.71 38.90 4.48
CA LYS A 149 -15.78 40.01 4.74
C LYS A 149 -15.37 40.71 3.46
N LYS A 150 -15.06 39.97 2.39
CA LYS A 150 -14.74 40.57 1.09
C LYS A 150 -15.92 41.36 0.51
N ILE A 151 -17.14 40.81 0.60
CA ILE A 151 -18.35 41.48 0.10
C ILE A 151 -18.70 42.71 0.95
N ALA A 152 -18.51 42.63 2.26
CA ALA A 152 -18.75 43.73 3.19
C ALA A 152 -17.68 44.84 3.08
N ALA A 153 -16.43 44.47 2.77
CA ALA A 153 -15.33 45.41 2.52
C ALA A 153 -15.45 46.10 1.16
N ASP A 154 -16.15 45.49 0.21
CA ASP A 154 -16.39 46.08 -1.10
C ASP A 154 -17.51 47.12 -1.03
N GLU A 155 -17.12 48.39 -0.86
CA GLU A 155 -18.05 49.52 -0.79
C GLU A 155 -18.93 49.65 -2.04
N SER A 156 -18.48 49.15 -3.19
CA SER A 156 -19.25 49.19 -4.45
C SER A 156 -20.50 48.30 -4.43
N LEU A 157 -20.51 47.30 -3.53
CA LEU A 157 -21.66 46.42 -3.34
C LEU A 157 -22.64 47.00 -2.30
N ASN A 158 -22.15 47.80 -1.34
CA ASN A 158 -22.92 48.32 -0.21
C ASN A 158 -23.73 47.23 0.54
N MET A 159 -23.23 45.99 0.52
CA MET A 159 -23.89 44.79 1.08
C MET A 159 -23.37 44.51 2.50
N LYS A 160 -23.50 45.49 3.41
CA LYS A 160 -23.07 45.38 4.82
C LYS A 160 -23.94 44.44 5.64
N SER A 161 -25.12 44.10 5.14
CA SER A 161 -26.06 43.13 5.71
C SER A 161 -25.68 41.67 5.39
N ALA A 162 -24.50 41.44 4.81
CA ALA A 162 -24.03 40.10 4.54
C ALA A 162 -23.79 39.30 5.84
N TRP A 163 -24.45 38.16 5.98
CA TRP A 163 -24.21 37.20 7.07
C TRP A 163 -24.01 35.79 6.52
N VAL A 164 -23.35 34.94 7.31
CA VAL A 164 -23.15 33.53 7.00
C VAL A 164 -24.33 32.73 7.54
N ILE A 165 -24.95 31.89 6.71
CA ILE A 165 -26.06 31.02 7.06
C ILE A 165 -25.73 29.58 6.69
N ASP A 166 -26.11 28.66 7.58
CA ASP A 166 -26.18 27.23 7.29
C ASP A 166 -27.39 27.00 6.39
N TRP A 167 -27.15 26.65 5.13
CA TRP A 167 -28.19 26.44 4.14
C TRP A 167 -28.26 24.97 3.75
N VAL A 168 -29.49 24.44 3.75
CA VAL A 168 -29.79 23.09 3.26
C VAL A 168 -30.62 23.21 1.98
N PRO A 169 -30.25 22.51 0.88
CA PRO A 169 -31.07 22.39 -0.32
C PRO A 169 -32.49 21.94 0.03
N LEU A 170 -33.50 22.51 -0.64
CA LEU A 170 -34.91 22.16 -0.39
C LEU A 170 -35.20 20.68 -0.70
N GLU A 171 -34.47 20.08 -1.63
CA GLU A 171 -34.57 18.64 -1.95
C GLU A 171 -34.07 17.74 -0.80
N GLN A 172 -33.34 18.29 0.17
CA GLN A 172 -32.85 17.58 1.36
C GLN A 172 -33.63 17.94 2.64
N ARG A 173 -34.68 18.78 2.56
CA ARG A 173 -35.45 19.26 3.72
C ARG A 173 -36.73 18.49 3.98
#